data_AF-A0A8T1U8C5-F1
#
_entry.id   AF-A0A8T1U8C5-F1
#
_cell.length_a   1.000
_cell.length_b   1.000
_cell.length_c   1.000
_cell.angle_alpha   90.00
_cell.angle_beta   90.00
_cell.angle_gamma   90.00
#
_symmetry.space_group_name_H-M   'P 1'
#
loop_
_entity.id
_entity.type
_entity.pdbx_description
1 polymer ?
#
loop_
_entity_poly.entity_id
_entity_poly.type
_entity_poly.pdbx_seq_one_letter_code
_entity_poly.pdbx_strand_id
1 'polypeptide(L)'
;MIGKPVLRATSSRASDMQSVTSMATVRTVDRERLRDKARQMQMNERLRLAMCARLQQKLRKTPKVAEEMASEVLRILKHRGLPTAGVSDAALAEIVNELTTRRHKQLSLAAHTARKSSPQGQQQVDSAPPTNGRLSRERNSGRRSSNSKERSNNNKTRHAKGGRGNGITTSRTFADDDRYLTEAQLQQKSVGFSLPPRVSPKKERDNGIWEEIVKFSSVEEQIEAQRIKERKLRERREYTSKLEAQVSRKRHTTEQEREQCAEFHRQTLEKLRLAEDEERRKEQERLEREHQLIAVQTQQRLAKQAQMERERAIKKAQEHQAAEMLERQRKDDLAREKARKDAEKRRVEKVFQENEAQLQQKRQHQAQERELELKLADEYIAMEKRKDEARRKQIETMAENIKKKMKIFDDTAKASTDAKAREEDERVQRYQQEYTKKLTEDERKRRADAEARSLAQAEYLHVQMQEKKEREQALKRDLNKQADLWKQDRVEAERREKLAKQQRAMRNRSQQNVLLEQMRERELRSLRADQTHLEEQEQALQHRQSQRAIKF
;
A
#
# COMPACT_ATOMS: atom_id res chain seq x y z
N MET A 1 -110.47 11.97 29.08
CA MET A 1 -109.88 10.76 28.47
C MET A 1 -108.44 11.10 28.11
N ILE A 2 -107.40 10.88 28.92
CA ILE A 2 -106.83 9.60 29.43
C ILE A 2 -106.74 8.58 28.28
N GLY A 3 -105.57 8.08 27.83
CA GLY A 3 -104.21 8.16 28.36
C GLY A 3 -103.12 7.69 27.37
N LYS A 4 -101.86 7.79 27.81
CA LYS A 4 -100.64 7.11 27.29
C LYS A 4 -100.71 5.59 27.63
N PRO A 5 -99.69 4.69 27.41
CA PRO A 5 -98.34 4.73 26.76
C PRO A 5 -98.09 3.52 25.79
N VAL A 6 -96.92 3.29 25.14
CA VAL A 6 -95.75 2.48 25.62
C VAL A 6 -94.71 2.24 24.48
N LEU A 7 -93.42 2.49 24.78
CA LEU A 7 -92.14 1.76 24.50
C LEU A 7 -91.95 0.92 23.20
N ARG A 8 -90.79 0.67 22.59
CA ARG A 8 -89.33 0.98 22.70
C ARG A 8 -88.66 -0.03 21.74
N ALA A 9 -87.74 0.37 20.84
CA ALA A 9 -86.54 -0.41 20.46
C ALA A 9 -85.74 0.23 19.29
N THR A 10 -84.46 0.54 19.59
CA THR A 10 -83.21 0.35 18.81
C THR A 10 -83.11 0.93 17.39
N SER A 11 -82.27 1.95 17.12
CA SER A 11 -80.79 2.01 17.08
C SER A 11 -80.23 1.88 15.65
N SER A 12 -79.21 2.71 15.39
CA SER A 12 -78.20 2.60 14.32
C SER A 12 -78.50 3.29 12.98
N ARG A 13 -78.31 4.61 12.95
CA ARG A 13 -78.09 5.40 11.72
C ARG A 13 -76.63 5.89 11.69
N ALA A 14 -75.72 4.97 11.34
CA ALA A 14 -74.58 5.31 10.50
C ALA A 14 -75.16 5.34 9.08
N SER A 15 -74.97 6.35 8.24
CA SER A 15 -73.72 6.93 7.75
C SER A 15 -74.09 8.18 6.95
N ASP A 16 -73.20 9.18 6.96
CA ASP A 16 -72.91 10.11 5.84
C ASP A 16 -72.30 11.41 6.37
N MET A 17 -71.01 11.32 6.71
CA MET A 17 -70.10 12.46 6.78
C MET A 17 -68.83 12.05 6.01
N GLN A 18 -68.99 11.82 4.71
CA GLN A 18 -67.88 11.92 3.76
C GLN A 18 -67.88 13.34 3.21
N SER A 19 -66.68 13.88 3.02
CA SER A 19 -66.37 15.14 2.30
C SER A 19 -66.27 16.41 3.14
N VAL A 20 -65.21 16.51 3.96
CA VAL A 20 -64.32 17.69 3.97
C VAL A 20 -62.90 17.24 4.40
N THR A 21 -62.19 16.52 3.55
CA THR A 21 -60.73 16.37 3.70
C THR A 21 -60.10 16.54 2.33
N SER A 22 -59.85 17.79 1.97
CA SER A 22 -59.14 18.14 0.73
C SER A 22 -57.98 19.07 1.04
N MET A 23 -56.83 18.72 0.47
CA MET A 23 -55.61 19.52 0.26
C MET A 23 -54.59 19.63 1.42
N ALA A 24 -53.98 18.51 1.79
CA ALA A 24 -52.63 18.49 2.36
C ALA A 24 -51.85 17.21 1.98
N THR A 25 -51.76 16.89 0.69
CA THR A 25 -50.92 15.78 0.18
C THR A 25 -49.59 16.30 -0.34
N VAL A 26 -48.71 16.73 0.58
CA VAL A 26 -47.28 16.89 0.32
C VAL A 26 -46.50 15.95 1.23
N ARG A 27 -46.16 14.78 0.68
CA ARG A 27 -45.01 13.93 1.04
C ARG A 27 -44.78 13.65 2.54
N THR A 28 -45.76 13.09 3.24
CA THR A 28 -45.44 12.28 4.41
C THR A 28 -45.17 10.85 3.94
N VAL A 29 -43.90 10.45 3.93
CA VAL A 29 -43.55 9.05 3.65
C VAL A 29 -44.16 8.21 4.77
N ASP A 30 -45.10 7.31 4.42
CA ASP A 30 -45.72 6.39 5.37
C ASP A 30 -44.63 5.62 6.13
N ARG A 31 -44.45 5.99 7.40
CA ARG A 31 -43.39 5.46 8.26
C ARG A 31 -43.56 3.95 8.48
N GLU A 32 -44.78 3.46 8.37
CA GLU A 32 -45.13 2.04 8.41
C GLU A 32 -44.72 1.32 7.11
N ARG A 33 -45.03 1.88 5.93
CA ARG A 33 -44.55 1.36 4.65
C ARG A 33 -43.02 1.32 4.55
N LEU A 34 -42.33 2.30 5.13
CA LEU A 34 -40.86 2.30 5.23
C LEU A 34 -40.34 1.17 6.12
N ARG A 35 -40.98 0.92 7.28
CA ARG A 35 -40.64 -0.19 8.17
C ARG A 35 -40.88 -1.53 7.49
N ASP A 36 -41.98 -1.69 6.77
CA ASP A 36 -42.29 -2.91 6.02
C ASP A 36 -41.31 -3.15 4.88
N LYS A 37 -40.97 -2.10 4.12
CA LYS A 37 -39.93 -2.16 3.09
C LYS A 37 -38.57 -2.53 3.69
N ALA A 38 -38.21 -1.99 4.85
CA ALA A 38 -36.97 -2.34 5.55
C ALA A 38 -36.96 -3.81 6.02
N ARG A 39 -38.06 -4.30 6.60
CA ARG A 39 -38.23 -5.72 6.98
C ARG A 39 -38.12 -6.64 5.75
N GLN A 40 -38.75 -6.26 4.65
CA GLN A 40 -38.71 -7.02 3.40
C GLN A 40 -37.31 -7.03 2.79
N MET A 41 -36.57 -5.92 2.82
CA MET A 41 -35.17 -5.90 2.38
C MET A 41 -34.28 -6.80 3.24
N GLN A 42 -34.42 -6.75 4.57
CA GLN A 42 -33.67 -7.62 5.48
C GLN A 42 -33.96 -9.10 5.24
N MET A 43 -35.23 -9.46 4.97
CA MET A 43 -35.61 -10.82 4.63
C MET A 43 -35.00 -11.27 3.29
N ASN A 44 -35.05 -10.42 2.25
CA ASN A 44 -34.44 -10.70 0.95
C ASN A 44 -32.92 -10.85 1.05
N GLU A 45 -32.27 -10.05 1.88
CA GLU A 45 -30.82 -10.13 2.12
C GLU A 45 -30.45 -11.42 2.87
N ARG A 46 -31.22 -11.79 3.90
CA ARG A 46 -31.04 -13.07 4.59
C ARG A 46 -31.20 -14.26 3.64
N LEU A 47 -32.18 -14.19 2.73
CA LEU A 47 -32.40 -15.21 1.70
C LEU A 47 -31.23 -15.28 0.70
N ARG A 48 -30.70 -14.12 0.29
CA ARG A 48 -29.53 -14.00 -0.59
C ARG A 48 -28.29 -14.62 0.06
N LEU A 49 -28.04 -14.33 1.34
CA LEU A 49 -26.91 -14.88 2.09
C LEU A 49 -27.04 -16.40 2.29
N ALA A 50 -28.24 -16.88 2.61
CA ALA A 50 -28.50 -18.32 2.71
C ALA A 50 -28.27 -19.05 1.38
N MET A 51 -28.73 -18.47 0.27
CA MET A 51 -28.48 -19.02 -1.07
C MET A 51 -26.99 -18.99 -1.43
N CYS A 52 -26.29 -17.90 -1.11
CA CYS A 52 -24.85 -17.78 -1.33
C CYS A 52 -24.07 -18.86 -0.56
N ALA A 53 -24.40 -19.09 0.72
CA ALA A 53 -23.80 -20.14 1.52
C ALA A 53 -24.06 -21.55 0.93
N ARG A 54 -25.28 -21.80 0.46
CA ARG A 54 -25.67 -23.06 -0.17
C ARG A 54 -24.91 -23.30 -1.48
N LEU A 55 -24.71 -22.28 -2.32
CA LEU A 55 -23.91 -22.35 -3.54
C LEU A 55 -22.43 -22.63 -3.27
N GLN A 56 -21.87 -22.08 -2.19
CA GLN A 56 -20.49 -22.33 -1.77
C GLN A 56 -20.31 -23.77 -1.25
N GLN A 57 -21.23 -24.25 -0.40
CA GLN A 57 -21.12 -25.56 0.24
C GLN A 57 -21.44 -26.72 -0.71
N LYS A 58 -22.54 -26.62 -1.49
CA LYS A 58 -23.05 -27.73 -2.30
C LYS A 58 -22.49 -27.75 -3.72
N LEU A 59 -22.27 -26.58 -4.32
CA LEU A 59 -21.82 -26.44 -5.71
C LEU A 59 -20.37 -25.93 -5.84
N ARG A 60 -19.65 -25.81 -4.71
CA ARG A 60 -18.23 -25.40 -4.62
C ARG A 60 -17.90 -24.13 -5.42
N LYS A 61 -18.83 -23.18 -5.47
CA LYS A 61 -18.62 -21.88 -6.15
C LYS A 61 -17.77 -20.96 -5.28
N THR A 62 -16.89 -20.17 -5.90
CA THR A 62 -16.09 -19.19 -5.18
C THR A 62 -17.00 -18.09 -4.59
N PRO A 63 -16.62 -17.45 -3.45
CA PRO A 63 -17.50 -16.51 -2.76
C PRO A 63 -18.05 -15.38 -3.65
N LYS A 64 -17.19 -14.80 -4.51
CA LYS A 64 -17.58 -13.75 -5.46
C LYS A 64 -18.61 -14.24 -6.49
N VAL A 65 -18.41 -15.44 -7.03
CA VAL A 65 -19.32 -16.03 -8.03
C VAL A 65 -20.64 -16.47 -7.38
N ALA A 66 -20.59 -16.96 -6.14
CA ALA A 66 -21.77 -17.33 -5.38
C ALA A 66 -22.65 -16.12 -5.04
N GLU A 67 -22.06 -14.96 -4.75
CA GLU A 67 -22.79 -13.72 -4.47
C GLU A 67 -23.53 -13.19 -5.70
N GLU A 68 -22.85 -13.16 -6.85
CA GLU A 68 -23.45 -12.76 -8.12
C GLU A 68 -24.58 -13.73 -8.54
N MET A 69 -24.35 -15.03 -8.42
CA MET A 69 -25.35 -16.04 -8.82
C MET A 69 -26.52 -16.14 -7.84
N ALA A 70 -26.34 -15.87 -6.55
CA ALA A 70 -27.42 -15.98 -5.56
C ALA A 70 -28.61 -15.07 -5.89
N SER A 71 -28.35 -13.83 -6.32
CA SER A 71 -29.40 -12.88 -6.70
C SER A 71 -30.14 -13.33 -7.97
N GLU A 72 -29.41 -13.86 -8.94
CA GLU A 72 -29.92 -14.36 -10.22
C GLU A 72 -30.77 -15.63 -10.03
N VAL A 73 -30.32 -16.55 -9.17
CA VAL A 73 -31.02 -17.79 -8.80
C VAL A 73 -32.32 -17.46 -8.09
N LEU A 74 -32.31 -16.55 -7.11
CA LEU A 74 -33.53 -16.12 -6.41
C LEU A 74 -34.55 -15.47 -7.35
N ARG A 75 -34.08 -14.71 -8.34
CA ARG A 75 -34.92 -14.12 -9.39
C ARG A 75 -35.58 -15.21 -10.25
N ILE A 76 -34.83 -16.22 -10.68
CA ILE A 76 -35.36 -17.34 -11.48
C ILE A 76 -36.37 -18.17 -10.68
N LEU A 77 -36.08 -18.46 -9.41
CA LEU A 77 -36.99 -19.21 -8.55
C LEU A 77 -38.31 -18.45 -8.32
N LYS A 78 -38.23 -17.12 -8.14
CA LYS A 78 -39.41 -16.25 -8.05
C LYS A 78 -40.23 -16.27 -9.36
N HIS A 79 -39.58 -16.24 -10.52
CA HIS A 79 -40.27 -16.33 -11.82
C HIS A 79 -40.88 -17.70 -12.10
N ARG A 80 -40.27 -18.79 -11.60
CA ARG A 80 -40.78 -20.16 -11.72
C ARG A 80 -41.83 -20.51 -10.65
N GLY A 81 -42.14 -19.59 -9.72
CA GLY A 81 -43.09 -19.83 -8.63
C GLY A 81 -42.63 -20.88 -7.61
N LEU A 82 -41.33 -21.20 -7.57
CA LEU A 82 -40.80 -22.26 -6.72
C LEU A 82 -40.40 -21.71 -5.34
N PRO A 83 -40.83 -22.33 -4.23
CA PRO A 83 -40.45 -21.90 -2.90
C PRO A 83 -38.96 -22.14 -2.67
N THR A 84 -38.26 -21.13 -2.15
CA THR A 84 -36.80 -21.14 -2.01
C THR A 84 -36.29 -22.24 -1.07
N ALA A 85 -37.12 -22.67 -0.11
CA ALA A 85 -36.84 -23.76 0.82
C ALA A 85 -37.08 -25.17 0.23
N GLY A 86 -37.85 -25.29 -0.85
CA GLY A 86 -38.26 -26.58 -1.45
C GLY A 86 -37.44 -27.01 -2.66
N VAL A 87 -36.47 -26.21 -3.11
CA VAL A 87 -35.64 -26.54 -4.27
C VAL A 87 -34.62 -27.62 -3.86
N SER A 88 -34.62 -28.76 -4.55
CA SER A 88 -33.63 -29.82 -4.35
C SER A 88 -32.23 -29.37 -4.80
N ASP A 89 -31.18 -29.96 -4.22
CA ASP A 89 -29.79 -29.63 -4.60
C ASP A 89 -29.52 -29.92 -6.10
N ALA A 90 -30.21 -30.90 -6.70
CA ALA A 90 -30.13 -31.22 -8.13
C ALA A 90 -30.77 -30.14 -9.01
N ALA A 91 -31.99 -29.69 -8.69
CA ALA A 91 -32.65 -28.61 -9.42
C ALA A 91 -31.90 -27.27 -9.30
N LEU A 92 -31.27 -27.04 -8.14
CA LEU A 92 -30.38 -25.89 -7.93
C LEU A 92 -29.12 -25.97 -8.81
N ALA A 93 -28.53 -27.16 -8.97
CA ALA A 93 -27.37 -27.38 -9.83
C ALA A 93 -27.71 -27.12 -11.31
N GLU A 94 -28.87 -27.55 -11.79
CA GLU A 94 -29.34 -27.30 -13.16
C GLU A 94 -29.48 -25.80 -13.45
N ILE A 95 -30.15 -25.05 -12.57
CA ILE A 95 -30.33 -23.59 -12.72
C ILE A 95 -28.97 -22.87 -12.75
N VAL A 96 -28.04 -23.29 -11.90
CA VAL A 96 -26.70 -22.70 -11.84
C VAL A 96 -25.86 -23.04 -13.09
N ASN A 97 -25.99 -24.26 -13.62
CA ASN A 97 -25.33 -24.66 -14.86
C ASN A 97 -25.92 -23.93 -16.08
N GLU A 98 -27.24 -23.74 -16.13
CA GLU A 98 -27.93 -22.92 -17.14
C GLU A 98 -27.44 -21.47 -17.11
N LEU A 99 -27.31 -20.87 -15.92
CA LEU A 99 -26.75 -19.52 -15.75
C LEU A 99 -25.28 -19.43 -16.16
N THR A 100 -24.47 -20.42 -15.78
CA THR A 100 -23.04 -20.45 -16.10
C THR A 100 -22.82 -20.58 -17.60
N THR A 101 -23.57 -21.47 -18.26
CA THR A 101 -23.51 -21.65 -19.72
C THR A 101 -24.03 -20.43 -20.48
N ARG A 102 -25.10 -19.78 -20.00
CA ARG A 102 -25.60 -18.51 -20.56
C ARG A 102 -24.57 -17.39 -20.45
N ARG A 103 -23.91 -17.24 -19.30
CA ARG A 103 -22.85 -16.23 -19.09
C ARG A 103 -21.65 -16.51 -19.98
N HIS A 104 -21.26 -17.77 -20.14
CA HIS A 104 -20.18 -18.16 -21.05
C HIS A 104 -20.52 -17.87 -22.52
N LYS A 105 -21.76 -18.14 -22.94
CA LYS A 105 -22.26 -17.77 -24.29
C LYS A 105 -22.26 -16.25 -24.52
N GLN A 106 -22.67 -15.45 -23.54
CA GLN A 106 -22.62 -13.99 -23.62
C GLN A 106 -21.19 -13.45 -23.71
N LEU A 107 -20.26 -13.99 -22.92
CA LEU A 107 -18.84 -13.63 -22.99
C LEU A 107 -18.22 -14.02 -24.34
N SER A 108 -18.58 -15.18 -24.89
CA SER A 108 -18.14 -15.60 -26.22
C SER A 108 -18.68 -14.67 -27.31
N LEU A 109 -19.97 -14.31 -27.28
CA LEU A 109 -20.57 -13.35 -28.21
C LEU A 109 -19.96 -11.94 -28.09
N ALA A 110 -19.64 -11.50 -26.87
CA ALA A 110 -18.94 -10.23 -26.63
C ALA A 110 -17.49 -10.25 -27.17
N ALA A 111 -16.79 -11.39 -27.07
CA ALA A 111 -15.46 -11.56 -27.64
C ALA A 111 -15.48 -11.59 -29.18
N HIS A 112 -16.54 -12.14 -29.79
CA HIS A 112 -16.72 -12.15 -31.24
C HIS A 112 -17.15 -10.78 -31.81
N THR A 113 -17.87 -9.97 -31.04
CA THR A 113 -18.26 -8.60 -31.44
C THR A 113 -17.10 -7.60 -31.26
N ALA A 114 -16.25 -7.77 -30.24
CA ALA A 114 -15.03 -6.98 -30.07
C ALA A 114 -13.96 -7.24 -31.16
N ARG A 115 -14.02 -8.39 -31.86
CA ARG A 115 -13.15 -8.69 -33.01
C ARG A 115 -13.70 -8.20 -34.36
N LYS A 116 -14.93 -7.70 -34.42
CA LYS A 116 -15.62 -7.30 -35.67
C LYS A 116 -15.85 -5.79 -35.81
N SER A 117 -15.13 -4.95 -35.06
CA SER A 117 -15.10 -3.51 -35.27
C SER A 117 -13.69 -3.05 -35.68
N SER A 118 -13.34 -3.26 -36.95
CA SER A 118 -12.38 -2.42 -37.67
C SER A 118 -12.80 -2.38 -39.14
N PRO A 119 -13.03 -1.20 -39.73
CA PRO A 119 -13.47 -1.06 -41.11
C PRO A 119 -12.33 -1.30 -42.09
N GLN A 120 -12.73 -1.72 -43.30
CA GLN A 120 -11.91 -1.95 -44.48
C GLN A 120 -11.00 -0.77 -44.85
N GLY A 121 -9.75 -1.10 -45.18
CA GLY A 121 -8.82 -0.31 -45.98
C GLY A 121 -7.74 -1.25 -46.52
N GLN A 122 -7.64 -1.35 -47.85
CA GLN A 122 -6.91 -2.35 -48.64
C GLN A 122 -5.38 -2.27 -48.49
N GLN A 123 -4.70 -3.43 -48.44
CA GLN A 123 -3.82 -3.96 -49.51
C GLN A 123 -3.01 -5.18 -49.00
N GLN A 124 -3.12 -6.30 -49.74
CA GLN A 124 -2.04 -7.20 -50.23
C GLN A 124 -0.86 -7.51 -49.26
N VAL A 125 -0.47 -8.75 -48.93
CA VAL A 125 -0.03 -9.87 -49.79
C VAL A 125 0.16 -11.15 -48.92
N ASP A 126 -0.13 -12.33 -49.50
CA ASP A 126 0.38 -13.69 -49.25
C ASP A 126 0.13 -14.55 -47.98
N SER A 127 -0.56 -15.68 -48.26
CA SER A 127 -0.18 -17.08 -48.00
C SER A 127 -0.56 -17.85 -46.72
N ALA A 128 -1.44 -18.85 -46.97
CA ALA A 128 -1.46 -20.25 -46.46
C ALA A 128 -2.21 -20.63 -45.15
N PRO A 129 -2.78 -21.87 -45.07
CA PRO A 129 -3.90 -22.23 -44.19
C PRO A 129 -3.48 -22.88 -42.85
N PRO A 130 -4.37 -22.99 -41.83
CA PRO A 130 -4.00 -23.53 -40.53
C PRO A 130 -4.20 -25.06 -40.48
N THR A 131 -3.11 -25.79 -40.27
CA THR A 131 -3.13 -27.18 -39.79
C THR A 131 -3.07 -27.20 -38.26
N ASN A 132 -3.93 -28.05 -37.67
CA ASN A 132 -3.97 -28.33 -36.24
C ASN A 132 -2.72 -29.11 -35.78
N GLY A 133 -2.21 -28.81 -34.57
CA GLY A 133 -1.49 -29.81 -33.78
C GLY A 133 -0.28 -29.34 -32.96
N ARG A 134 -0.55 -29.03 -31.69
CA ARG A 134 0.26 -29.36 -30.48
C ARG A 134 1.65 -28.73 -30.24
N LEU A 135 1.76 -28.21 -29.00
CA LEU A 135 2.93 -28.00 -28.13
C LEU A 135 3.87 -26.84 -28.45
N SER A 136 3.67 -25.72 -27.74
CA SER A 136 4.73 -24.73 -27.52
C SER A 136 5.13 -24.69 -26.05
N ARG A 137 6.38 -25.10 -25.86
CA ARG A 137 7.20 -25.09 -24.66
C ARG A 137 7.69 -23.66 -24.39
N GLU A 138 7.68 -23.31 -23.12
CA GLU A 138 8.50 -22.32 -22.39
C GLU A 138 9.15 -21.16 -23.17
N ARG A 139 8.76 -19.93 -22.79
CA ARG A 139 9.71 -18.82 -22.65
C ARG A 139 9.59 -18.19 -21.26
N ASN A 140 10.71 -18.31 -20.54
CA ASN A 140 11.18 -17.48 -19.43
C ASN A 140 11.14 -15.97 -19.83
N SER A 141 11.24 -14.96 -18.96
CA SER A 141 12.10 -14.83 -17.79
C SER A 141 11.75 -13.54 -17.04
N GLY A 142 11.77 -13.60 -15.71
CA GLY A 142 11.71 -12.45 -14.81
C GLY A 142 12.50 -12.80 -13.55
N ARG A 143 13.76 -13.21 -13.75
CA ARG A 143 14.67 -13.61 -12.68
C ARG A 143 15.80 -12.59 -12.61
N ARG A 144 15.79 -11.80 -11.53
CA ARG A 144 17.01 -11.29 -10.91
C ARG A 144 17.77 -12.50 -10.36
N SER A 145 18.92 -12.80 -10.95
CA SER A 145 19.97 -13.59 -10.32
C SER A 145 21.31 -13.04 -10.74
N SER A 146 22.00 -12.42 -9.80
CA SER A 146 23.45 -12.33 -9.76
C SER A 146 23.99 -13.73 -9.52
N ASN A 147 24.71 -14.28 -10.49
CA ASN A 147 25.60 -15.41 -10.24
C ASN A 147 26.97 -15.07 -10.84
N SER A 148 27.90 -14.79 -9.95
CA SER A 148 29.33 -14.87 -10.21
C SER A 148 29.73 -16.34 -10.29
N LYS A 149 30.51 -16.72 -11.29
CA LYS A 149 31.44 -17.85 -11.14
C LYS A 149 32.68 -17.65 -12.01
N GLU A 150 33.81 -17.57 -11.30
CA GLU A 150 35.16 -18.03 -11.62
C GLU A 150 35.79 -17.73 -13.00
N ARG A 151 36.92 -17.01 -12.98
CA ARG A 151 38.24 -17.64 -13.18
C ARG A 151 39.39 -16.72 -12.76
N SER A 152 40.38 -17.39 -12.18
CA SER A 152 41.75 -16.96 -11.86
C SER A 152 42.48 -16.28 -13.01
N ASN A 153 43.18 -15.18 -12.75
CA ASN A 153 44.66 -15.13 -12.83
C ASN A 153 45.23 -13.76 -12.44
N ASN A 154 46.15 -13.81 -11.47
CA ASN A 154 47.42 -13.08 -11.34
C ASN A 154 47.51 -11.56 -11.60
N ASN A 155 47.90 -10.88 -10.51
CA ASN A 155 48.96 -9.88 -10.37
C ASN A 155 48.99 -8.63 -11.27
N LYS A 156 48.57 -7.52 -10.66
CA LYS A 156 49.26 -6.21 -10.64
C LYS A 156 49.22 -5.78 -9.14
N THR A 157 50.21 -5.15 -8.51
CA THR A 157 51.08 -4.08 -8.99
C THR A 157 52.24 -3.87 -8.01
N ARG A 158 53.35 -3.43 -8.59
CA ARG A 158 54.56 -2.85 -8.01
C ARG A 158 54.34 -1.94 -6.78
N HIS A 159 55.24 -2.07 -5.81
CA HIS A 159 55.84 -0.91 -5.14
C HIS A 159 57.37 -0.97 -5.31
N ALA A 160 57.96 0.18 -5.63
CA ALA A 160 59.38 0.40 -5.83
C ALA A 160 60.02 0.97 -4.55
N LYS A 161 61.21 0.47 -4.16
CA LYS A 161 62.42 1.26 -3.83
C LYS A 161 63.52 0.39 -3.22
N GLY A 162 64.71 0.50 -3.80
CA GLY A 162 65.96 0.73 -3.05
C GLY A 162 66.70 -0.46 -2.43
N GLY A 163 67.84 -0.81 -3.03
CA GLY A 163 69.13 -0.77 -2.34
C GLY A 163 69.71 -2.07 -1.74
N ARG A 164 70.89 -2.43 -2.28
CA ARG A 164 71.92 -3.37 -1.75
C ARG A 164 71.51 -4.85 -1.82
N GLY A 165 72.34 -5.83 -2.19
CA GLY A 165 73.77 -5.97 -2.41
C GLY A 165 74.08 -7.47 -2.25
N ASN A 166 75.11 -7.97 -2.94
CA ASN A 166 75.55 -9.38 -3.11
C ASN A 166 74.66 -10.21 -4.06
N GLY A 167 75.15 -10.82 -5.13
CA GLY A 167 76.51 -11.24 -5.46
C GLY A 167 76.55 -12.77 -5.51
N ILE A 168 77.03 -13.29 -6.65
CA ILE A 168 77.62 -14.63 -6.89
C ILE A 168 76.83 -15.57 -7.85
N THR A 169 77.51 -15.87 -8.97
CA THR A 169 77.48 -17.07 -9.86
C THR A 169 76.29 -17.25 -10.81
N THR A 170 76.45 -17.68 -12.08
CA THR A 170 77.46 -18.56 -12.70
C THR A 170 77.72 -18.17 -14.17
N SER A 171 78.99 -18.15 -14.57
CA SER A 171 79.43 -18.20 -15.95
C SER A 171 80.17 -19.52 -16.20
N ARG A 172 79.69 -20.28 -17.19
CA ARG A 172 80.31 -21.40 -17.90
C ARG A 172 80.26 -20.94 -19.37
N THR A 173 81.25 -21.05 -20.25
CA THR A 173 82.37 -21.95 -20.45
C THR A 173 83.30 -21.25 -21.45
N PHE A 174 84.60 -21.15 -21.20
CA PHE A 174 85.59 -21.05 -22.28
C PHE A 174 86.78 -21.92 -21.92
N ALA A 175 87.15 -22.73 -22.90
CA ALA A 175 88.17 -23.74 -22.84
C ALA A 175 89.56 -23.15 -22.67
N ASP A 176 90.37 -23.92 -21.95
CA ASP A 176 91.83 -23.91 -21.93
C ASP A 176 92.43 -23.81 -23.34
N ASP A 177 93.50 -23.02 -23.46
CA ASP A 177 94.79 -23.56 -23.87
C ASP A 177 95.91 -22.53 -23.64
N ASP A 178 97.09 -23.05 -23.33
CA ASP A 178 98.42 -22.43 -23.40
C ASP A 178 98.87 -21.46 -22.30
N ARG A 179 99.32 -22.04 -21.19
CA ARG A 179 100.50 -21.55 -20.46
C ARG A 179 101.19 -22.68 -19.68
N TYR A 180 101.91 -23.52 -20.41
CA TYR A 180 103.10 -24.19 -19.88
C TYR A 180 104.26 -23.85 -20.81
N LEU A 181 105.08 -22.89 -20.38
CA LEU A 181 106.43 -22.69 -20.89
C LEU A 181 107.21 -23.96 -20.59
N THR A 182 107.56 -24.70 -21.63
CA THR A 182 108.50 -25.81 -21.54
C THR A 182 109.89 -25.24 -21.25
N GLU A 183 110.38 -25.55 -20.05
CA GLU A 183 111.73 -25.35 -19.54
C GLU A 183 112.75 -26.22 -20.31
N ALA A 184 112.85 -26.00 -21.62
CA ALA A 184 113.74 -26.73 -22.54
C ALA A 184 114.74 -25.78 -23.25
N GLN A 185 114.97 -24.60 -22.69
CA GLN A 185 116.00 -23.65 -23.12
C GLN A 185 116.85 -23.14 -21.94
N LEU A 186 117.15 -24.03 -21.00
CA LEU A 186 118.03 -23.73 -19.87
C LEU A 186 118.98 -24.89 -19.55
N GLN A 187 119.67 -25.45 -20.56
CA GLN A 187 120.84 -26.32 -20.38
C GLN A 187 121.52 -26.68 -21.72
N GLN A 188 122.11 -25.70 -22.40
CA GLN A 188 123.26 -25.95 -23.29
C GLN A 188 124.20 -24.74 -23.24
N LYS A 189 124.80 -24.53 -22.07
CA LYS A 189 126.13 -23.94 -21.94
C LYS A 189 127.00 -24.99 -21.26
N SER A 190 128.27 -25.03 -21.68
CA SER A 190 129.39 -25.81 -21.13
C SER A 190 129.38 -27.34 -21.34
N VAL A 191 129.83 -27.77 -22.52
CA VAL A 191 130.95 -28.73 -22.75
C VAL A 191 131.25 -28.63 -24.26
N GLY A 192 132.34 -28.01 -24.73
CA GLY A 192 133.67 -27.98 -24.16
C GLY A 192 134.47 -29.21 -24.54
N PHE A 193 134.40 -29.69 -25.79
CA PHE A 193 135.36 -30.65 -26.33
C PHE A 193 135.44 -30.59 -27.87
N SER A 194 136.35 -29.76 -28.38
CA SER A 194 136.97 -29.96 -29.69
C SER A 194 138.42 -29.50 -29.62
N LEU A 195 139.34 -30.44 -29.82
CA LEU A 195 140.77 -30.23 -30.07
C LEU A 195 141.30 -31.51 -30.72
N PRO A 196 142.37 -31.50 -31.55
CA PRO A 196 143.08 -30.35 -32.14
C PRO A 196 143.35 -30.52 -33.66
N PRO A 197 143.95 -29.52 -34.33
CA PRO A 197 145.01 -29.87 -35.25
C PRO A 197 146.30 -29.07 -34.97
N ARG A 198 147.32 -29.81 -34.55
CA ARG A 198 148.74 -29.58 -34.88
C ARG A 198 148.97 -30.20 -36.28
N VAL A 199 149.80 -29.74 -37.21
CA VAL A 199 150.87 -28.72 -37.28
C VAL A 199 151.09 -28.36 -38.77
N SER A 200 151.34 -27.06 -39.04
CA SER A 200 152.29 -26.51 -40.04
C SER A 200 152.07 -26.69 -41.56
N PRO A 201 152.72 -25.87 -42.42
CA PRO A 201 152.93 -24.42 -42.38
C PRO A 201 152.38 -23.71 -43.64
N LYS A 202 152.17 -22.38 -43.53
CA LYS A 202 151.82 -21.49 -44.65
C LYS A 202 152.73 -21.72 -45.86
N LYS A 203 152.13 -22.07 -46.99
CA LYS A 203 152.53 -21.55 -48.30
C LYS A 203 151.27 -20.99 -48.96
N GLU A 204 151.31 -19.69 -49.20
CA GLU A 204 150.37 -18.94 -50.03
C GLU A 204 150.15 -19.71 -51.33
N ARG A 205 148.92 -20.19 -51.52
CA ARG A 205 148.44 -20.59 -52.83
C ARG A 205 147.09 -19.92 -53.01
N ASP A 206 147.18 -18.64 -53.31
CA ASP A 206 146.03 -17.84 -53.70
C ASP A 206 145.32 -18.50 -54.89
N ASN A 207 144.00 -18.58 -54.76
CA ASN A 207 143.01 -18.58 -55.85
C ASN A 207 143.00 -19.82 -56.77
N GLY A 208 142.69 -20.99 -56.21
CA GLY A 208 142.14 -22.08 -57.00
C GLY A 208 140.67 -21.83 -57.36
N ILE A 209 140.32 -21.90 -58.65
CA ILE A 209 138.96 -21.72 -59.22
C ILE A 209 137.87 -22.47 -58.43
N TRP A 210 138.20 -23.63 -57.84
CA TRP A 210 137.28 -24.41 -57.01
C TRP A 210 136.85 -23.72 -55.71
N GLU A 211 137.73 -22.95 -55.05
CA GLU A 211 137.34 -22.16 -53.87
C GLU A 211 136.44 -20.99 -54.26
N GLU A 212 136.65 -20.42 -55.44
CA GLU A 212 135.82 -19.33 -55.96
C GLU A 212 134.41 -19.83 -56.32
N ILE A 213 134.29 -21.03 -56.91
CA ILE A 213 133.00 -21.69 -57.16
C ILE A 213 132.27 -21.99 -55.85
N VAL A 214 132.96 -22.53 -54.82
CA VAL A 214 132.33 -22.81 -53.52
C VAL A 214 131.87 -21.52 -52.82
N LYS A 215 132.67 -20.45 -52.90
CA LYS A 215 132.27 -19.12 -52.39
C LYS A 215 131.08 -18.56 -53.17
N PHE A 216 131.06 -18.71 -54.49
CA PHE A 216 129.94 -18.29 -55.34
C PHE A 216 128.67 -19.09 -55.03
N SER A 217 128.75 -20.41 -54.89
CA SER A 217 127.63 -21.26 -54.48
C SER A 217 127.12 -20.92 -53.08
N SER A 218 128.01 -20.59 -52.13
CA SER A 218 127.61 -20.12 -50.80
C SER A 218 126.90 -18.76 -50.84
N VAL A 219 127.36 -17.84 -51.69
CA VAL A 219 126.72 -16.53 -51.91
C VAL A 219 125.38 -16.69 -52.62
N GLU A 220 125.28 -17.54 -53.63
CA GLU A 220 124.02 -17.86 -54.31
C GLU A 220 123.02 -18.54 -53.37
N GLU A 221 123.46 -19.52 -52.57
CA GLU A 221 122.64 -20.15 -51.54
C GLU A 221 122.18 -19.13 -50.49
N GLN A 222 123.02 -18.17 -50.12
CA GLN A 222 122.67 -17.10 -49.19
C GLN A 222 121.64 -16.12 -49.80
N ILE A 223 121.78 -15.79 -51.08
CA ILE A 223 120.81 -14.96 -51.82
C ILE A 223 119.48 -15.73 -51.97
N GLU A 224 119.52 -17.02 -52.26
CA GLU A 224 118.34 -17.85 -52.41
C GLU A 224 117.63 -18.05 -51.05
N ALA A 225 118.37 -18.27 -49.98
CA ALA A 225 117.85 -18.28 -48.61
C ALA A 225 117.23 -16.94 -48.21
N GLN A 226 117.80 -15.81 -48.63
CA GLN A 226 117.20 -14.48 -48.43
C GLN A 226 115.92 -14.31 -49.24
N ARG A 227 115.88 -14.74 -50.51
CA ARG A 227 114.66 -14.71 -51.34
C ARG A 227 113.56 -15.59 -50.76
N ILE A 228 113.90 -16.77 -50.23
CA ILE A 228 112.93 -17.66 -49.56
C ILE A 228 112.41 -17.01 -48.26
N LYS A 229 113.29 -16.39 -47.46
CA LYS A 229 112.88 -15.66 -46.24
C LYS A 229 111.96 -14.50 -46.58
N GLU A 230 112.28 -13.72 -47.61
CA GLU A 230 111.47 -12.60 -48.04
C GLU A 230 110.11 -13.05 -48.58
N ARG A 231 110.07 -14.12 -49.40
CA ARG A 231 108.81 -14.71 -49.88
C ARG A 231 107.93 -15.16 -48.71
N LYS A 232 108.48 -15.90 -47.74
CA LYS A 232 107.76 -16.32 -46.53
C LYS A 232 107.28 -15.14 -45.69
N LEU A 233 108.05 -14.05 -45.62
CA LEU A 233 107.66 -12.84 -44.91
C LEU A 233 106.50 -12.12 -45.63
N ARG A 234 106.54 -12.04 -46.97
CA ARG A 234 105.45 -11.48 -47.78
C ARG A 234 104.18 -12.32 -47.66
N GLU A 235 104.28 -13.63 -47.80
CA GLU A 235 103.16 -14.56 -47.59
C GLU A 235 102.58 -14.41 -46.18
N ARG A 236 103.42 -14.33 -45.14
CA ARG A 236 102.96 -14.06 -43.76
C ARG A 236 102.21 -12.73 -43.67
N ARG A 237 102.73 -11.65 -44.26
CA ARG A 237 102.07 -10.33 -44.27
C ARG A 237 100.72 -10.37 -44.98
N GLU A 238 100.62 -11.08 -46.10
CA GLU A 238 99.38 -11.26 -46.84
C GLU A 238 98.37 -12.10 -46.04
N TYR A 239 98.80 -13.18 -45.40
CA TYR A 239 97.94 -13.98 -44.53
C TYR A 239 97.47 -13.21 -43.30
N THR A 240 98.35 -12.43 -42.66
CA THR A 240 97.95 -11.58 -41.53
C THR A 240 96.97 -10.51 -41.97
N SER A 241 97.18 -9.87 -43.13
CA SER A 241 96.25 -8.87 -43.68
C SER A 241 94.89 -9.48 -44.03
N LYS A 242 94.86 -10.67 -44.64
CA LYS A 242 93.61 -11.40 -44.92
C LYS A 242 92.88 -11.79 -43.63
N LEU A 243 93.60 -12.25 -42.61
CA LEU A 243 93.02 -12.61 -41.32
C LEU A 243 92.47 -11.37 -40.59
N GLU A 244 93.21 -10.27 -40.58
CA GLU A 244 92.78 -9.01 -39.99
C GLU A 244 91.55 -8.43 -40.71
N ALA A 245 91.48 -8.54 -42.03
CA ALA A 245 90.30 -8.18 -42.80
C ALA A 245 89.09 -9.08 -42.46
N GLN A 246 89.28 -10.38 -42.29
CA GLN A 246 88.21 -11.30 -41.86
C GLN A 246 87.72 -11.00 -40.43
N VAL A 247 88.64 -10.72 -39.50
CA VAL A 247 88.30 -10.33 -38.13
C VAL A 247 87.53 -9.01 -38.11
N SER A 248 87.99 -8.02 -38.89
CA SER A 248 87.33 -6.71 -38.99
C SER A 248 85.92 -6.82 -39.58
N ARG A 249 85.75 -7.63 -40.65
CA ARG A 249 84.42 -7.93 -41.21
C ARG A 249 83.51 -8.60 -40.18
N LYS A 250 84.01 -9.61 -39.46
CA LYS A 250 83.24 -10.31 -38.42
C LYS A 250 82.83 -9.37 -37.29
N ARG A 251 83.73 -8.48 -36.84
CA ARG A 251 83.41 -7.47 -35.83
C ARG A 251 82.31 -6.53 -36.32
N HIS A 252 82.46 -6.01 -37.53
CA HIS A 252 81.47 -5.11 -38.11
C HIS A 252 80.09 -5.77 -38.29
N THR A 253 80.03 -7.02 -38.76
CA THR A 253 78.76 -7.75 -38.86
C THR A 253 78.13 -7.98 -37.48
N THR A 254 78.93 -8.34 -36.47
CA THR A 254 78.39 -8.50 -35.10
C THR A 254 77.92 -7.19 -34.48
N GLU A 255 78.55 -6.06 -34.82
CA GLU A 255 78.11 -4.73 -34.38
C GLU A 255 76.79 -4.34 -35.06
N GLN A 256 76.68 -4.52 -36.37
CA GLN A 256 75.43 -4.29 -37.10
C GLN A 256 74.28 -5.17 -36.59
N GLU A 257 74.54 -6.46 -36.31
CA GLU A 257 73.53 -7.36 -35.73
C GLU A 257 73.08 -6.88 -34.34
N ARG A 258 74.00 -6.36 -33.52
CA ARG A 258 73.68 -5.79 -32.20
C ARG A 258 72.83 -4.52 -32.33
N GLU A 259 73.17 -3.65 -33.26
CA GLU A 259 72.39 -2.44 -33.54
C GLU A 259 70.99 -2.80 -34.03
N GLN A 260 70.86 -3.72 -34.98
CA GLN A 260 69.56 -4.21 -35.47
C GLN A 260 68.75 -4.87 -34.35
N CYS A 261 69.37 -5.69 -33.50
CA CYS A 261 68.71 -6.26 -32.33
C CYS A 261 68.24 -5.17 -31.35
N ALA A 262 69.05 -4.15 -31.10
CA ALA A 262 68.70 -3.04 -30.21
C ALA A 262 67.55 -2.20 -30.79
N GLU A 263 67.56 -1.94 -32.10
CA GLU A 263 66.48 -1.23 -32.78
C GLU A 263 65.18 -2.03 -32.79
N PHE A 264 65.24 -3.33 -33.06
CA PHE A 264 64.07 -4.21 -32.98
C PHE A 264 63.49 -4.24 -31.56
N HIS A 265 64.35 -4.32 -30.55
CA HIS A 265 63.92 -4.25 -29.15
C HIS A 265 63.26 -2.91 -28.82
N ARG A 266 63.85 -1.78 -29.25
CA ARG A 266 63.27 -0.44 -29.10
C ARG A 266 61.90 -0.33 -29.77
N GLN A 267 61.77 -0.77 -31.01
CA GLN A 267 60.50 -0.77 -31.75
C GLN A 267 59.45 -1.66 -31.09
N THR A 268 59.86 -2.80 -30.53
CA THR A 268 58.97 -3.71 -29.81
C THR A 268 58.44 -3.06 -28.54
N LEU A 269 59.30 -2.39 -27.77
CA LEU A 269 58.90 -1.64 -26.58
C LEU A 269 57.97 -0.46 -26.92
N GLU A 270 58.22 0.23 -28.02
CA GLU A 270 57.37 1.33 -28.49
C GLU A 270 55.99 0.83 -28.91
N LYS A 271 55.92 -0.29 -29.64
CA LYS A 271 54.64 -0.95 -29.97
C LYS A 271 53.88 -1.39 -28.72
N LEU A 272 54.57 -1.95 -27.71
CA LEU A 272 53.96 -2.31 -26.44
C LEU A 272 53.41 -1.08 -25.71
N ARG A 273 54.16 0.02 -25.69
CA ARG A 273 53.71 1.28 -25.07
C ARG A 273 52.47 1.84 -25.77
N LEU A 274 52.44 1.85 -27.09
CA LEU A 274 51.27 2.29 -27.86
C LEU A 274 50.05 1.39 -27.60
N ALA A 275 50.24 0.08 -27.52
CA ALA A 275 49.17 -0.85 -27.19
C ALA A 275 48.65 -0.64 -25.76
N GLU A 276 49.53 -0.39 -24.78
CA GLU A 276 49.14 -0.04 -23.41
C GLU A 276 48.37 1.29 -23.37
N ASP A 277 48.78 2.29 -24.16
CA ASP A 277 48.10 3.58 -24.24
C ASP A 277 46.70 3.44 -24.88
N GLU A 278 46.57 2.64 -25.93
CA GLU A 278 45.27 2.32 -26.56
C GLU A 278 44.34 1.58 -25.61
N GLU A 279 44.83 0.57 -24.87
CA GLU A 279 44.01 -0.14 -23.88
C GLU A 279 43.57 0.79 -22.75
N ARG A 280 44.45 1.69 -22.27
CA ARG A 280 44.06 2.71 -21.28
C ARG A 280 42.97 3.64 -21.81
N ARG A 281 43.04 4.06 -23.08
CA ARG A 281 41.97 4.88 -23.70
C ARG A 281 40.66 4.12 -23.80
N LYS A 282 40.69 2.84 -24.22
CA LYS A 282 39.48 2.00 -24.28
C LYS A 282 38.87 1.77 -22.90
N GLU A 283 39.69 1.59 -21.86
CA GLU A 283 39.23 1.49 -20.47
C GLU A 283 38.56 2.79 -20.01
N GLN A 284 39.15 3.95 -20.30
CA GLN A 284 38.55 5.26 -20.00
C GLN A 284 37.21 5.44 -20.71
N GLU A 285 37.12 5.14 -22.01
CA GLU A 285 35.85 5.22 -22.75
C GLU A 285 34.77 4.28 -22.17
N ARG A 286 35.16 3.08 -21.72
CA ARG A 286 34.22 2.16 -21.06
C ARG A 286 33.71 2.73 -19.74
N LEU A 287 34.60 3.27 -18.91
CA LEU A 287 34.23 3.91 -17.65
C LEU A 287 33.33 5.12 -17.89
N GLU A 288 33.62 5.96 -18.89
CA GLU A 288 32.78 7.10 -19.26
C GLU A 288 31.38 6.65 -19.70
N ARG A 289 31.27 5.60 -20.52
CA ARG A 289 29.98 5.04 -20.93
C ARG A 289 29.21 4.47 -19.73
N GLU A 290 29.90 3.83 -18.79
CA GLU A 290 29.28 3.34 -17.55
C GLU A 290 28.79 4.49 -16.67
N HIS A 291 29.59 5.53 -16.49
CA HIS A 291 29.21 6.74 -15.77
C HIS A 291 28.01 7.44 -16.42
N GLN A 292 27.99 7.56 -17.75
CA GLN A 292 26.85 8.10 -18.49
C GLN A 292 25.59 7.26 -18.28
N LEU A 293 25.71 5.92 -18.32
CA LEU A 293 24.58 5.03 -18.07
C LEU A 293 24.06 5.19 -16.62
N ILE A 294 24.95 5.28 -15.63
CA ILE A 294 24.59 5.54 -14.24
C ILE A 294 23.89 6.89 -14.10
N ALA A 295 24.39 7.93 -14.77
CA ALA A 295 23.79 9.26 -14.76
C ALA A 295 22.38 9.25 -15.34
N VAL A 296 22.18 8.62 -16.50
CA VAL A 296 20.86 8.47 -17.13
C VAL A 296 19.91 7.66 -16.25
N GLN A 297 20.36 6.55 -15.67
CA GLN A 297 19.52 5.76 -14.74
C GLN A 297 19.13 6.56 -13.50
N THR A 298 20.06 7.35 -12.96
CA THR A 298 19.80 8.21 -11.79
C THR A 298 18.79 9.31 -12.15
N GLN A 299 18.95 9.94 -13.31
CA GLN A 299 18.02 10.94 -13.81
C GLN A 299 16.61 10.35 -14.03
N GLN A 300 16.49 9.13 -14.56
CA GLN A 300 15.21 8.43 -14.70
C GLN A 300 14.56 8.13 -13.34
N ARG A 301 15.33 7.74 -12.32
CA ARG A 301 14.81 7.51 -10.96
C ARG A 301 14.28 8.82 -10.35
N LEU A 302 15.03 9.90 -10.48
CA LEU A 302 14.61 11.23 -10.01
C LEU A 302 13.37 11.74 -10.74
N ALA A 303 13.30 11.57 -12.07
CA ALA A 303 12.13 11.95 -12.84
C ALA A 303 10.88 11.16 -12.42
N LYS A 304 11.03 9.84 -12.19
CA LYS A 304 9.94 8.99 -11.70
C LYS A 304 9.51 9.39 -10.29
N GLN A 305 10.45 9.73 -9.41
CA GLN A 305 10.13 10.24 -8.07
C GLN A 305 9.39 11.57 -8.14
N ALA A 306 9.86 12.51 -8.96
CA ALA A 306 9.20 13.80 -9.17
C ALA A 306 7.78 13.64 -9.74
N GLN A 307 7.56 12.68 -10.64
CA GLN A 307 6.21 12.37 -11.13
C GLN A 307 5.31 11.85 -10.00
N MET A 308 5.79 10.91 -9.18
CA MET A 308 5.04 10.40 -8.02
C MET A 308 4.73 11.51 -7.00
N GLU A 309 5.65 12.45 -6.79
CA GLU A 309 5.45 13.61 -5.92
C GLU A 309 4.40 14.57 -6.49
N ARG A 310 4.42 14.82 -7.81
CA ARG A 310 3.36 15.60 -8.49
C ARG A 310 1.99 14.94 -8.37
N GLU A 311 1.89 13.63 -8.57
CA GLU A 311 0.63 12.89 -8.42
C GLU A 311 0.11 12.95 -6.97
N ARG A 312 1.00 12.83 -5.98
CA ARG A 312 0.65 13.01 -4.56
C ARG A 312 0.18 14.44 -4.26
N ALA A 313 0.84 15.44 -4.83
CA ALA A 313 0.46 16.84 -4.67
C ALA A 313 -0.92 17.13 -5.28
N ILE A 314 -1.20 16.60 -6.48
CA ILE A 314 -2.51 16.70 -7.13
C ILE A 314 -3.59 16.03 -6.27
N LYS A 315 -3.33 14.81 -5.79
CA LYS A 315 -4.28 14.09 -4.93
C LYS A 315 -4.56 14.86 -3.64
N LYS A 316 -3.52 15.39 -2.99
CA LYS A 316 -3.66 16.22 -1.79
C LYS A 316 -4.45 17.51 -2.07
N ALA A 317 -4.24 18.14 -3.22
CA ALA A 317 -5.00 19.32 -3.64
C ALA A 317 -6.48 18.98 -3.89
N GLN A 318 -6.78 17.84 -4.53
CA GLN A 318 -8.15 17.36 -4.72
C GLN A 318 -8.84 17.04 -3.38
N GLU A 319 -8.13 16.38 -2.45
CA GLU A 319 -8.62 16.12 -1.10
C GLU A 319 -8.90 17.43 -0.33
N HIS A 320 -8.03 18.42 -0.47
CA HIS A 320 -8.22 19.75 0.13
C HIS A 320 -9.44 20.48 -0.46
N GLN A 321 -9.59 20.49 -1.78
CA GLN A 321 -10.76 21.08 -2.44
C GLN A 321 -12.06 20.40 -2.03
N ALA A 322 -12.06 19.06 -1.91
CA ALA A 322 -13.21 18.31 -1.42
C ALA A 322 -13.53 18.64 0.05
N ALA A 323 -12.51 18.80 0.89
CA ALA A 323 -12.67 19.21 2.28
C ALA A 323 -13.25 20.63 2.40
N GLU A 324 -12.75 21.60 1.62
CA GLU A 324 -13.28 22.97 1.58
C GLU A 324 -14.73 23.01 1.09
N MET A 325 -15.09 22.21 0.08
CA MET A 325 -16.46 22.09 -0.41
C MET A 325 -17.40 21.57 0.69
N LEU A 326 -16.99 20.55 1.43
CA LEU A 326 -17.75 20.01 2.56
C LEU A 326 -17.85 21.02 3.71
N GLU A 327 -16.79 21.77 3.99
CA GLU A 327 -16.81 22.81 5.02
C GLU A 327 -17.76 23.95 4.63
N ARG A 328 -17.75 24.39 3.36
CA ARG A 328 -18.71 25.37 2.83
C ARG A 328 -20.14 24.86 2.95
N GLN A 329 -20.42 23.63 2.53
CA GLN A 329 -21.75 23.02 2.69
C GLN A 329 -22.20 22.99 4.15
N ARG A 330 -21.31 22.61 5.08
CA ARG A 330 -21.62 22.62 6.51
C ARG A 330 -21.94 24.03 7.02
N LYS A 331 -21.18 25.04 6.60
CA LYS A 331 -21.43 26.45 6.96
C LYS A 331 -22.77 26.92 6.40
N ASP A 332 -23.09 26.58 5.15
CA ASP A 332 -24.35 26.94 4.51
C ASP A 332 -25.55 26.27 5.19
N ASP A 333 -25.43 25.00 5.56
CA ASP A 333 -26.47 24.27 6.29
C ASP A 333 -26.68 24.83 7.70
N LEU A 334 -25.60 25.15 8.42
CA LEU A 334 -25.69 25.83 9.72
C LEU A 334 -26.32 27.22 9.60
N ALA A 335 -25.98 27.99 8.55
CA ALA A 335 -26.57 29.29 8.29
C ALA A 335 -28.07 29.17 7.97
N ARG A 336 -28.47 28.16 7.18
CA ARG A 336 -29.89 27.86 6.89
C ARG A 336 -30.65 27.44 8.15
N GLU A 337 -30.06 26.61 8.99
CA GLU A 337 -30.68 26.21 10.27
C GLU A 337 -30.84 27.41 11.19
N LYS A 338 -29.82 28.25 11.32
CA LYS A 338 -29.88 29.49 12.10
C LYS A 338 -30.97 30.43 11.55
N ALA A 339 -31.03 30.63 10.24
CA ALA A 339 -32.07 31.44 9.60
C ALA A 339 -33.49 30.87 9.84
N ARG A 340 -33.66 29.55 9.85
CA ARG A 340 -34.94 28.90 10.21
C ARG A 340 -35.30 29.14 11.67
N LYS A 341 -34.35 28.98 12.60
CA LYS A 341 -34.56 29.25 14.03
C LYS A 341 -34.90 30.71 14.28
N ASP A 342 -34.21 31.64 13.63
CA ASP A 342 -34.48 33.07 13.75
C ASP A 342 -35.87 33.42 13.17
N ALA A 343 -36.27 32.80 12.05
CA ALA A 343 -37.60 32.97 11.48
C ALA A 343 -38.70 32.38 12.38
N GLU A 344 -38.46 31.22 12.99
CA GLU A 344 -39.37 30.61 13.97
C GLU A 344 -39.51 31.46 15.22
N LYS A 345 -38.39 31.96 15.77
CA LYS A 345 -38.38 32.89 16.90
C LYS A 345 -39.22 34.13 16.61
N ARG A 346 -39.06 34.75 15.43
CA ARG A 346 -39.88 35.90 15.01
C ARG A 346 -41.36 35.55 14.87
N ARG A 347 -41.71 34.35 14.41
CA ARG A 347 -43.11 33.90 14.34
C ARG A 347 -43.71 33.72 15.73
N VAL A 348 -42.99 33.08 16.64
CA VAL A 348 -43.42 32.89 18.03
C VAL A 348 -43.58 34.25 18.73
N GLU A 349 -42.65 35.17 18.51
CA GLU A 349 -42.72 36.53 19.07
C GLU A 349 -43.95 37.30 18.54
N LYS A 350 -44.26 37.20 17.24
CA LYS A 350 -45.51 37.78 16.69
C LYS A 350 -46.76 37.17 17.32
N VAL A 351 -46.83 35.85 17.44
CA VAL A 351 -47.97 35.17 18.09
C VAL A 351 -48.10 35.59 19.56
N PHE A 352 -46.98 35.78 20.26
CA PHE A 352 -46.98 36.27 21.63
C PHE A 352 -47.58 37.69 21.72
N GLN A 353 -47.12 38.60 20.86
CA GLN A 353 -47.66 39.97 20.78
C GLN A 353 -49.14 39.99 20.40
N GLU A 354 -49.57 39.16 19.44
CA GLU A 354 -50.97 39.03 19.03
C GLU A 354 -51.84 38.49 20.17
N ASN A 355 -51.37 37.48 20.91
CA ASN A 355 -52.07 36.95 22.08
C ASN A 355 -52.18 37.97 23.21
N GLU A 356 -51.12 38.74 23.45
CA GLU A 356 -51.14 39.82 24.45
C GLU A 356 -52.15 40.91 24.05
N ALA A 357 -52.17 41.31 22.78
CA ALA A 357 -53.15 42.26 22.26
C ALA A 357 -54.59 41.74 22.38
N GLN A 358 -54.84 40.46 22.05
CA GLN A 358 -56.14 39.83 22.23
C GLN A 358 -56.57 39.78 23.70
N LEU A 359 -55.63 39.52 24.61
CA LEU A 359 -55.91 39.52 26.05
C LEU A 359 -56.28 40.93 26.54
N GLN A 360 -55.58 41.97 26.06
CA GLN A 360 -55.90 43.35 26.37
C GLN A 360 -57.28 43.75 25.82
N GLN A 361 -57.60 43.38 24.58
CA GLN A 361 -58.93 43.60 23.99
C GLN A 361 -60.03 42.91 24.79
N LYS A 362 -59.82 41.65 25.22
CA LYS A 362 -60.78 40.94 26.09
C LYS A 362 -60.97 41.66 27.43
N ARG A 363 -59.89 42.16 28.04
CA ARG A 363 -59.97 42.95 29.28
C ARG A 363 -60.76 44.24 29.07
N GLN A 364 -60.55 44.94 27.96
CA GLN A 364 -61.29 46.15 27.61
C GLN A 364 -62.77 45.84 27.36
N HIS A 365 -63.09 44.78 26.63
CA HIS A 365 -64.47 44.34 26.39
C HIS A 365 -65.18 43.98 27.71
N GLN A 366 -64.53 43.23 28.59
CA GLN A 366 -65.08 42.92 29.91
C GLN A 366 -65.30 44.16 30.77
N ALA A 367 -64.40 45.15 30.68
CA ALA A 367 -64.59 46.42 31.39
C ALA A 367 -65.78 47.21 30.84
N GLN A 368 -65.96 47.23 29.51
CA GLN A 368 -67.12 47.84 28.85
C GLN A 368 -68.43 47.13 29.21
N GLU A 369 -68.44 45.80 29.21
CA GLU A 369 -69.60 44.99 29.65
C GLU A 369 -69.97 45.30 31.10
N ARG A 370 -68.99 45.34 32.01
CA ARG A 370 -69.25 45.73 33.40
C ARG A 370 -69.77 47.16 33.53
N GLU A 371 -69.27 48.09 32.73
CA GLU A 371 -69.77 49.47 32.73
C GLU A 371 -71.22 49.53 32.24
N LEU A 372 -71.58 48.75 31.21
CA LEU A 372 -72.96 48.62 30.74
C LEU A 372 -73.85 47.91 31.77
N GLU A 373 -73.37 46.87 32.44
CA GLU A 373 -74.07 46.20 33.53
C GLU A 373 -74.34 47.16 34.69
N LEU A 374 -73.36 47.98 35.07
CA LEU A 374 -73.53 49.03 36.08
C LEU A 374 -74.54 50.08 35.63
N LYS A 375 -74.48 50.56 34.38
CA LYS A 375 -75.48 51.49 33.83
C LYS A 375 -76.88 50.90 33.84
N LEU A 376 -77.02 49.64 33.42
CA LEU A 376 -78.31 48.93 33.47
C LEU A 376 -78.79 48.78 34.91
N ALA A 377 -77.91 48.42 35.85
CA ALA A 377 -78.25 48.33 37.28
C ALA A 377 -78.69 49.70 37.82
N ASP A 378 -78.00 50.78 37.48
CA ASP A 378 -78.37 52.15 37.85
C ASP A 378 -79.70 52.57 37.23
N GLU A 379 -79.98 52.21 35.98
CA GLU A 379 -81.27 52.42 35.32
C GLU A 379 -82.40 51.63 35.99
N TYR A 380 -82.15 50.37 36.36
CA TYR A 380 -83.11 49.55 37.12
C TYR A 380 -83.37 50.15 38.50
N ILE A 381 -82.32 50.58 39.21
CA ILE A 381 -82.44 51.26 40.51
C ILE A 381 -83.21 52.57 40.34
N ALA A 382 -82.93 53.37 39.31
CA ALA A 382 -83.64 54.61 39.04
C ALA A 382 -85.12 54.36 38.69
N MET A 383 -85.40 53.30 37.94
CA MET A 383 -86.76 52.89 37.57
C MET A 383 -87.54 52.37 38.79
N GLU A 384 -86.93 51.54 39.63
CA GLU A 384 -87.56 51.10 40.88
C GLU A 384 -87.68 52.26 41.86
N LYS A 385 -86.70 53.16 41.98
CA LYS A 385 -86.84 54.41 42.76
C LYS A 385 -87.97 55.27 42.22
N ARG A 386 -88.16 55.40 40.90
CA ARG A 386 -89.31 56.12 40.33
C ARG A 386 -90.64 55.44 40.63
N LYS A 387 -90.70 54.10 40.57
CA LYS A 387 -91.89 53.34 40.99
C LYS A 387 -92.15 53.46 42.48
N ASP A 388 -91.11 53.43 43.31
CA ASP A 388 -91.17 53.62 44.75
C ASP A 388 -91.51 55.05 45.11
N GLU A 389 -91.04 56.06 44.38
CA GLU A 389 -91.42 57.45 44.53
C GLU A 389 -92.86 57.68 44.06
N ALA A 390 -93.30 57.01 42.99
CA ALA A 390 -94.70 57.04 42.56
C ALA A 390 -95.60 56.33 43.58
N ARG A 391 -95.20 55.15 44.06
CA ARG A 391 -95.87 54.43 45.16
C ARG A 391 -95.82 55.23 46.44
N ARG A 392 -94.72 55.88 46.79
CA ARG A 392 -94.60 56.75 47.97
C ARG A 392 -95.45 57.99 47.82
N LYS A 393 -95.51 58.64 46.67
CA LYS A 393 -96.42 59.77 46.43
C LYS A 393 -97.88 59.34 46.49
N GLN A 394 -98.22 58.16 45.96
CA GLN A 394 -99.55 57.56 46.12
C GLN A 394 -99.83 57.17 47.57
N ILE A 395 -98.88 56.58 48.26
CA ILE A 395 -98.97 56.22 49.67
C ILE A 395 -98.97 57.46 50.54
N GLU A 396 -98.32 58.55 50.19
CA GLU A 396 -98.25 59.80 50.93
C GLU A 396 -99.54 60.59 50.73
N THR A 397 -100.09 60.65 49.52
CA THR A 397 -101.46 61.15 49.31
C THR A 397 -102.50 60.26 50.00
N MET A 398 -102.35 58.94 49.92
CA MET A 398 -103.17 58.01 50.70
C MET A 398 -102.90 58.10 52.20
N ALA A 399 -101.70 58.43 52.66
CA ALA A 399 -101.29 58.53 54.05
C ALA A 399 -101.58 59.91 54.61
N GLU A 400 -101.76 60.95 53.83
CA GLU A 400 -102.39 62.20 54.28
C GLU A 400 -103.89 61.97 54.43
N ASN A 401 -104.51 61.23 53.51
CA ASN A 401 -105.90 60.79 53.61
C ASN A 401 -106.12 59.78 54.75
N ILE A 402 -105.17 58.89 54.97
CA ILE A 402 -105.17 57.89 56.04
C ILE A 402 -104.72 58.53 57.33
N LYS A 403 -103.70 59.39 57.45
CA LYS A 403 -103.38 60.16 58.68
C LYS A 403 -104.58 61.02 59.11
N LYS A 404 -105.39 61.53 58.17
CA LYS A 404 -106.72 62.09 58.46
C LYS A 404 -107.73 61.06 59.01
N LYS A 405 -107.69 59.80 58.55
CA LYS A 405 -108.52 58.66 59.02
C LYS A 405 -107.90 57.79 60.14
N MET A 406 -106.61 57.90 60.45
CA MET A 406 -105.78 57.05 61.31
C MET A 406 -105.40 57.81 62.57
N LYS A 407 -105.47 59.15 62.55
CA LYS A 407 -105.82 59.92 63.76
C LYS A 407 -107.14 59.44 64.42
N ILE A 408 -107.95 58.62 63.73
CA ILE A 408 -109.19 58.01 64.24
C ILE A 408 -109.00 56.50 64.56
N PHE A 409 -107.92 55.85 64.12
CA PHE A 409 -107.74 54.39 64.26
C PHE A 409 -106.33 53.94 64.72
N ASP A 410 -105.39 54.86 64.99
CA ASP A 410 -104.05 54.58 65.53
C ASP A 410 -104.07 54.16 67.01
N ASP A 411 -105.21 54.21 67.69
CA ASP A 411 -105.30 53.73 69.08
C ASP A 411 -105.56 52.22 69.22
N THR A 412 -105.60 51.40 68.15
CA THR A 412 -106.14 50.03 68.33
C THR A 412 -105.50 48.83 67.61
N ALA A 413 -104.41 48.94 66.85
CA ALA A 413 -103.94 47.76 66.10
C ALA A 413 -102.43 47.64 65.85
N LYS A 414 -101.58 48.03 66.82
CA LYS A 414 -100.11 47.97 66.67
C LYS A 414 -99.39 46.99 67.61
N ALA A 415 -100.03 45.89 68.01
CA ALA A 415 -99.49 45.02 69.06
C ALA A 415 -99.66 43.49 68.87
N SER A 416 -99.69 42.90 67.66
CA SER A 416 -99.85 41.42 67.59
C SER A 416 -99.21 40.59 66.46
N THR A 417 -98.42 41.12 65.53
CA THR A 417 -97.98 40.29 64.37
C THR A 417 -96.53 40.44 63.93
N ASP A 418 -95.57 40.63 64.86
CA ASP A 418 -94.14 40.76 64.49
C ASP A 418 -93.23 39.68 65.10
N ALA A 419 -93.77 38.73 65.87
CA ALA A 419 -92.97 37.69 66.54
C ALA A 419 -92.98 36.31 65.84
N LYS A 420 -93.97 36.01 64.99
CA LYS A 420 -94.06 34.70 64.30
C LYS A 420 -93.27 34.59 62.99
N ALA A 421 -92.82 35.71 62.42
CA ALA A 421 -92.10 35.71 61.15
C ALA A 421 -90.61 35.32 61.30
N ARG A 422 -89.99 35.61 62.44
CA ARG A 422 -88.55 35.37 62.64
C ARG A 422 -88.19 33.89 62.88
N GLU A 423 -89.13 33.07 63.36
CA GLU A 423 -88.88 31.66 63.70
C GLU A 423 -88.94 30.73 62.47
N GLU A 424 -89.68 31.11 61.41
CA GLU A 424 -89.70 30.33 60.17
C GLU A 424 -88.45 30.53 59.30
N ASP A 425 -87.84 31.72 59.33
CA ASP A 425 -86.64 32.05 58.56
C ASP A 425 -85.40 31.28 59.04
N GLU A 426 -85.26 31.06 60.34
CA GLU A 426 -84.13 30.33 60.92
C GLU A 426 -84.13 28.83 60.55
N ARG A 427 -85.32 28.24 60.39
CA ARG A 427 -85.47 26.84 59.97
C ARG A 427 -85.08 26.63 58.51
N VAL A 428 -85.40 27.57 57.63
CA VAL A 428 -85.04 27.51 56.20
C VAL A 428 -83.52 27.64 56.00
N GLN A 429 -82.85 28.49 56.79
CA GLN A 429 -81.40 28.67 56.71
C GLN A 429 -80.61 27.41 57.09
N ARG A 430 -81.05 26.66 58.11
CA ARG A 430 -80.38 25.41 58.51
C ARG A 430 -80.44 24.35 57.42
N TYR A 431 -81.59 24.18 56.76
CA TYR A 431 -81.72 23.26 55.63
C TYR A 431 -80.86 23.67 54.42
N GLN A 432 -80.72 24.97 54.13
CA GLN A 432 -79.83 25.46 53.06
C GLN A 432 -78.34 25.21 53.37
N GLN A 433 -77.93 25.37 54.63
CA GLN A 433 -76.56 25.10 55.07
C GLN A 433 -76.20 23.60 55.01
N GLU A 434 -77.13 22.71 55.32
CA GLU A 434 -76.90 21.26 55.20
C GLU A 434 -76.81 20.81 53.73
N TYR A 435 -77.63 21.38 52.86
CA TYR A 435 -77.59 21.07 51.43
C TYR A 435 -76.28 21.53 50.77
N THR A 436 -75.81 22.74 51.11
CA THR A 436 -74.53 23.27 50.62
C THR A 436 -73.34 22.45 51.11
N LYS A 437 -73.34 22.02 52.39
CA LYS A 437 -72.31 21.11 52.92
C LYS A 437 -72.24 19.80 52.15
N LYS A 438 -73.38 19.13 51.91
CA LYS A 438 -73.43 17.89 51.12
C LYS A 438 -72.90 18.09 49.69
N LEU A 439 -73.24 19.20 49.05
CA LEU A 439 -72.73 19.53 47.71
C LEU A 439 -71.19 19.68 47.71
N THR A 440 -70.63 20.36 48.71
CA THR A 440 -69.17 20.55 48.82
C THR A 440 -68.40 19.26 49.13
N GLU A 441 -68.99 18.37 49.94
CA GLU A 441 -68.40 17.06 50.24
C GLU A 441 -68.38 16.16 49.01
N ASP A 442 -69.45 16.15 48.22
CA ASP A 442 -69.52 15.38 46.97
C ASP A 442 -68.58 15.94 45.90
N GLU A 443 -68.44 17.28 45.79
CA GLU A 443 -67.41 17.87 44.93
C GLU A 443 -65.99 17.52 45.38
N ARG A 444 -65.73 17.53 46.69
CA ARG A 444 -64.43 17.16 47.24
C ARG A 444 -64.09 15.70 46.96
N LYS A 445 -65.05 14.79 47.08
CA LYS A 445 -64.88 13.38 46.70
C LYS A 445 -64.62 13.22 45.20
N ARG A 446 -65.36 13.91 44.33
CA ARG A 446 -65.10 13.87 42.88
C ARG A 446 -63.72 14.39 42.49
N ARG A 447 -63.23 15.46 43.16
CA ARG A 447 -61.86 15.97 42.95
C ARG A 447 -60.82 14.96 43.40
N ALA A 448 -60.97 14.40 44.60
CA ALA A 448 -60.06 13.37 45.11
C ALA A 448 -59.98 12.13 44.20
N ASP A 449 -61.13 11.65 43.68
CA ASP A 449 -61.17 10.53 42.74
C ASP A 449 -60.53 10.87 41.38
N ALA A 450 -60.69 12.11 40.91
CA ALA A 450 -60.04 12.57 39.68
C ALA A 450 -58.51 12.68 39.85
N GLU A 451 -58.04 13.19 40.98
CA GLU A 451 -56.62 13.26 41.34
C GLU A 451 -56.02 11.86 41.49
N ALA A 452 -56.70 10.94 42.16
CA ALA A 452 -56.25 9.55 42.29
C ALA A 452 -56.11 8.86 40.92
N ARG A 453 -57.07 9.07 40.01
CA ARG A 453 -56.97 8.56 38.62
C ARG A 453 -55.82 9.20 37.85
N SER A 454 -55.61 10.51 38.02
CA SER A 454 -54.51 11.23 37.38
C SER A 454 -53.15 10.73 37.89
N LEU A 455 -53.00 10.52 39.19
CA LEU A 455 -51.79 9.99 39.80
C LEU A 455 -51.52 8.56 39.33
N ALA A 456 -52.52 7.68 39.33
CA ALA A 456 -52.37 6.32 38.83
C ALA A 456 -51.95 6.27 37.35
N GLN A 457 -52.48 7.17 36.51
CA GLN A 457 -52.05 7.30 35.12
C GLN A 457 -50.60 7.81 34.99
N ALA A 458 -50.20 8.77 35.82
CA ALA A 458 -48.83 9.28 35.85
C ALA A 458 -47.82 8.22 36.32
N GLU A 459 -48.16 7.46 37.36
CA GLU A 459 -47.35 6.33 37.85
C GLU A 459 -47.21 5.23 36.78
N TYR A 460 -48.31 4.88 36.11
CA TYR A 460 -48.28 3.91 35.02
C TYR A 460 -47.36 4.36 33.86
N LEU A 461 -47.43 5.64 33.46
CA LEU A 461 -46.51 6.20 32.47
C LEU A 461 -45.06 6.20 32.93
N HIS A 462 -44.81 6.49 34.21
CA HIS A 462 -43.48 6.45 34.80
C HIS A 462 -42.88 5.03 34.74
N VAL A 463 -43.68 4.02 35.09
CA VAL A 463 -43.27 2.60 34.98
C VAL A 463 -42.97 2.24 33.52
N GLN A 464 -43.81 2.63 32.55
CA GLN A 464 -43.54 2.37 31.13
C GLN A 464 -42.25 3.04 30.63
N MET A 465 -41.99 4.28 31.08
CA MET A 465 -40.73 4.97 30.76
C MET A 465 -39.52 4.27 31.37
N GLN A 466 -39.64 3.80 32.61
CA GLN A 466 -38.58 3.08 33.29
C GLN A 466 -38.27 1.75 32.60
N GLU A 467 -39.29 0.94 32.30
CA GLU A 467 -39.11 -0.31 31.54
C GLU A 467 -38.48 -0.05 30.17
N LYS A 468 -38.91 1.00 29.46
CA LYS A 468 -38.32 1.36 28.17
C LYS A 468 -36.83 1.71 28.33
N LYS A 469 -36.48 2.50 29.35
CA LYS A 469 -35.10 2.86 29.66
C LYS A 469 -34.26 1.64 30.03
N GLU A 470 -34.82 0.69 30.78
CA GLU A 470 -34.15 -0.57 31.13
C GLU A 470 -33.94 -1.46 29.90
N ARG A 471 -34.93 -1.57 29.01
CA ARG A 471 -34.80 -2.28 27.71
C ARG A 471 -33.70 -1.66 26.84
N GLU A 472 -33.65 -0.33 26.75
CA GLU A 472 -32.61 0.39 26.00
C GLU A 472 -31.22 0.18 26.62
N GLN A 473 -31.11 0.21 27.96
CA GLN A 473 -29.85 -0.07 28.65
C GLN A 473 -29.41 -1.53 28.47
N ALA A 474 -30.33 -2.50 28.51
CA ALA A 474 -30.03 -3.91 28.25
C ALA A 474 -29.50 -4.10 26.82
N LEU A 475 -30.17 -3.53 25.82
CA LEU A 475 -29.70 -3.54 24.43
C LEU A 475 -28.30 -2.90 24.30
N LYS A 476 -28.06 -1.78 24.98
CA LYS A 476 -26.74 -1.14 25.00
C LYS A 476 -25.67 -2.04 25.62
N ARG A 477 -25.98 -2.74 26.72
CA ARG A 477 -25.05 -3.71 27.33
C ARG A 477 -24.73 -4.86 26.36
N ASP A 478 -25.73 -5.37 25.65
CA ASP A 478 -25.53 -6.47 24.70
C ASP A 478 -24.72 -6.04 23.47
N LEU A 479 -24.96 -4.84 22.94
CA LEU A 479 -24.14 -4.26 21.88
C LEU A 479 -22.70 -4.03 22.32
N ASN A 480 -22.49 -3.56 23.56
CA ASN A 480 -21.15 -3.42 24.11
C ASN A 480 -20.44 -4.77 24.26
N LYS A 481 -21.14 -5.81 24.76
CA LYS A 481 -20.60 -7.18 24.80
C LYS A 481 -20.21 -7.69 23.42
N GLN A 482 -21.06 -7.49 22.40
CA GLN A 482 -20.73 -7.86 21.01
C GLN A 482 -19.49 -7.10 20.49
N ALA A 483 -19.40 -5.81 20.79
CA ALA A 483 -18.24 -5.02 20.40
C ALA A 483 -16.95 -5.52 21.07
N ASP A 484 -17.01 -5.93 22.34
CA ASP A 484 -15.86 -6.48 23.05
C ASP A 484 -15.46 -7.87 22.54
N LEU A 485 -16.44 -8.73 22.20
CA LEU A 485 -16.18 -10.00 21.51
C LEU A 485 -15.49 -9.78 20.17
N TRP A 486 -15.93 -8.80 19.36
CA TRP A 486 -15.25 -8.48 18.10
C TRP A 486 -13.84 -7.94 18.30
N LYS A 487 -13.58 -7.16 19.35
CA LYS A 487 -12.21 -6.74 19.68
C LYS A 487 -11.35 -7.95 20.02
N GLN A 488 -11.86 -8.88 20.83
CA GLN A 488 -11.16 -10.12 21.17
C GLN A 488 -10.89 -10.96 19.92
N ASP A 489 -11.89 -11.19 19.06
CA ASP A 489 -11.75 -11.93 17.81
C ASP A 489 -10.70 -11.32 16.89
N ARG A 490 -10.63 -9.98 16.78
CA ARG A 490 -9.59 -9.30 16.01
C ARG A 490 -8.20 -9.55 16.58
N VAL A 491 -8.04 -9.43 17.90
CA VAL A 491 -6.76 -9.70 18.58
C VAL A 491 -6.35 -11.17 18.39
N GLU A 492 -7.29 -12.11 18.50
CA GLU A 492 -7.02 -13.53 18.25
C GLU A 492 -6.67 -13.80 16.79
N ALA A 493 -7.36 -13.18 15.83
CA ALA A 493 -7.04 -13.30 14.42
C ALA A 493 -5.64 -12.78 14.11
N GLU A 494 -5.24 -11.62 14.68
CA GLU A 494 -3.88 -11.10 14.56
C GLU A 494 -2.84 -12.04 15.19
N ARG A 495 -3.14 -12.67 16.33
CA ARG A 495 -2.26 -13.68 16.94
C ARG A 495 -2.11 -14.90 16.04
N ARG A 496 -3.21 -15.41 15.48
CA ARG A 496 -3.20 -16.54 14.52
C ARG A 496 -2.40 -16.19 13.26
N GLU A 497 -2.56 -14.98 12.73
CA GLU A 497 -1.80 -14.51 11.57
C GLU A 497 -0.31 -14.39 11.87
N LYS A 498 0.07 -13.84 13.02
CA LYS A 498 1.47 -13.77 13.48
C LYS A 498 2.10 -15.15 13.56
N LEU A 499 1.42 -16.12 14.17
CA LEU A 499 1.88 -17.51 14.24
C LEU A 499 2.02 -18.13 12.85
N ALA A 500 1.03 -17.95 11.96
CA ALA A 500 1.11 -18.45 10.59
C ALA A 500 2.28 -17.83 9.81
N LYS A 501 2.55 -16.53 9.99
CA LYS A 501 3.69 -15.83 9.38
C LYS A 501 5.01 -16.36 9.93
N GLN A 502 5.10 -16.61 11.23
CA GLN A 502 6.29 -17.20 11.86
C GLN A 502 6.53 -18.62 11.34
N GLN A 503 5.50 -19.46 11.23
CA GLN A 503 5.61 -20.80 10.65
C GLN A 503 6.08 -20.77 9.19
N ARG A 504 5.56 -19.84 8.37
CA ARG A 504 6.04 -19.65 7.00
C ARG A 504 7.51 -19.21 6.96
N ALA A 505 7.91 -18.29 7.84
CA ALA A 505 9.30 -17.86 7.93
C ALA A 505 10.24 -19.01 8.34
N MET A 506 9.83 -19.84 9.31
CA MET A 506 10.58 -21.03 9.72
C MET A 506 10.71 -22.05 8.57
N ARG A 507 9.62 -22.33 7.85
CA ARG A 507 9.66 -23.21 6.66
C ARG A 507 10.55 -22.68 5.55
N ASN A 508 10.49 -21.37 5.27
CA ASN A 508 11.35 -20.75 4.27
C ASN A 508 12.82 -20.82 4.69
N ARG A 509 13.12 -20.58 5.97
CA ARG A 509 14.49 -20.69 6.51
C ARG A 509 15.00 -22.14 6.45
N SER A 510 14.17 -23.12 6.78
CA SER A 510 14.55 -24.53 6.66
C SER A 510 14.80 -24.92 5.20
N GLN A 511 13.96 -24.47 4.27
CA GLN A 511 14.18 -24.67 2.82
C GLN A 511 15.47 -24.02 2.33
N GLN A 512 15.78 -22.80 2.78
CA GLN A 512 17.04 -22.12 2.46
C GLN A 512 18.25 -22.88 2.99
N ASN A 513 18.19 -23.40 4.22
CA ASN A 513 19.27 -24.20 4.79
C ASN A 513 19.51 -25.48 3.97
N VAL A 514 18.44 -26.18 3.59
CA VAL A 514 18.55 -27.37 2.71
C VAL A 514 19.18 -27.01 1.37
N LEU A 515 18.81 -25.88 0.75
CA LEU A 515 19.42 -25.42 -0.50
C LEU A 515 20.91 -25.08 -0.30
N LEU A 516 21.29 -24.46 0.82
CA LEU A 516 22.69 -24.17 1.14
C LEU A 516 23.50 -25.46 1.34
N GLU A 517 22.95 -26.46 2.03
CA GLU A 517 23.56 -27.78 2.17
C GLU A 517 23.73 -28.46 0.82
N GLN A 518 22.72 -28.43 -0.05
CA GLN A 518 22.83 -28.97 -1.41
C GLN A 518 23.89 -28.26 -2.25
N MET A 519 24.04 -26.93 -2.13
CA MET A 519 25.10 -26.20 -2.82
C MET A 519 26.48 -26.60 -2.28
N ARG A 520 26.65 -26.69 -0.96
CA ARG A 520 27.91 -27.16 -0.34
C ARG A 520 28.23 -28.60 -0.73
N GLU A 521 27.26 -29.50 -0.71
CA GLU A 521 27.43 -30.87 -1.19
C GLU A 521 27.82 -30.90 -2.66
N ARG A 522 27.20 -30.06 -3.50
CA ARG A 522 27.55 -29.96 -4.91
C ARG A 522 28.96 -29.43 -5.11
N GLU A 523 29.38 -28.43 -4.35
CA GLU A 523 30.76 -27.91 -4.34
C GLU A 523 31.75 -28.99 -3.90
N LEU A 524 31.46 -29.69 -2.79
CA LEU A 524 32.27 -30.82 -2.31
C LEU A 524 32.32 -31.97 -3.32
N ARG A 525 31.21 -32.31 -3.96
CA ARG A 525 31.17 -33.31 -5.04
C ARG A 525 31.94 -32.86 -6.27
N SER A 526 31.90 -31.58 -6.63
CA SER A 526 32.71 -31.02 -7.72
C SER A 526 34.20 -31.14 -7.39
N LEU A 527 34.58 -30.79 -6.16
CA LEU A 527 35.96 -30.91 -5.68
C LEU A 527 36.43 -32.38 -5.59
N ARG A 528 35.53 -33.31 -5.25
CA ARG A 528 35.83 -34.76 -5.28
C ARG A 528 35.84 -35.34 -6.69
N ALA A 529 35.04 -34.84 -7.61
CA ALA A 529 34.97 -35.34 -8.99
C ALA A 529 36.20 -34.99 -9.83
N ASP A 530 37.01 -34.02 -9.38
CA ASP A 530 38.31 -33.73 -9.98
C ASP A 530 39.38 -34.77 -9.61
N GLN A 531 39.20 -35.55 -8.53
CA GLN A 531 39.91 -36.82 -8.36
C GLN A 531 39.13 -37.90 -9.09
N THR A 532 39.51 -38.16 -10.33
CA THR A 532 38.93 -39.30 -11.03
C THR A 532 39.31 -40.58 -10.29
N HIS A 533 38.39 -41.56 -10.23
CA HIS A 533 38.66 -42.88 -9.64
C HIS A 533 39.90 -43.57 -10.26
N LEU A 534 40.34 -43.08 -11.43
CA LEU A 534 41.56 -43.41 -12.15
C LEU A 534 42.81 -42.76 -11.51
N GLU A 535 42.77 -41.48 -11.15
CA GLU A 535 43.86 -40.80 -10.42
C GLU A 535 44.03 -41.35 -8.99
N GLU A 536 42.96 -41.69 -8.28
CA GLU A 536 43.06 -42.39 -6.99
C GLU A 536 43.69 -43.79 -7.16
N GLN A 537 43.39 -44.49 -8.25
CA GLN A 537 43.96 -45.80 -8.55
C GLN A 537 45.44 -45.70 -8.98
N GLU A 538 45.82 -44.67 -9.74
CA GLU A 538 47.21 -44.37 -10.08
C GLU A 538 48.02 -43.96 -8.85
N GLN A 539 47.49 -43.11 -7.97
CA GLN A 539 48.14 -42.74 -6.71
C GLN A 539 48.28 -43.95 -5.78
N ALA A 540 47.27 -44.82 -5.69
CA ALA A 540 47.34 -46.05 -4.91
C ALA A 540 48.38 -47.04 -5.48
N LEU A 541 48.51 -47.12 -6.81
CA LEU A 541 49.54 -47.91 -7.48
C LEU A 541 50.94 -47.32 -7.28
N GLN A 542 51.12 -46.00 -7.43
CA GLN A 542 52.38 -45.31 -7.15
C GLN A 542 52.79 -45.46 -5.67
N HIS A 543 51.84 -45.38 -4.74
CA HIS A 543 52.10 -45.61 -3.33
C HIS A 543 52.52 -47.07 -3.05
N ARG A 544 51.87 -48.06 -3.70
CA ARG A 544 52.30 -49.47 -3.64
C ARG A 544 53.68 -49.70 -4.25
N GLN A 545 54.02 -49.03 -5.34
CA GLN A 545 55.34 -49.11 -5.98
C GLN A 545 56.42 -48.44 -5.12
N SER A 546 56.14 -47.29 -4.51
CA SER A 546 57.02 -46.64 -3.52
C SER A 546 57.27 -47.53 -2.30
N GLN A 547 56.24 -48.16 -1.74
CA GLN A 547 56.41 -49.12 -0.64
C GLN A 547 57.19 -50.38 -1.03
N ARG A 548 57.15 -50.81 -2.30
CA ARG A 548 58.02 -51.89 -2.81
C ARG A 548 59.46 -51.42 -3.00
N ALA A 549 59.67 -50.18 -3.45
CA ALA A 549 61.00 -49.59 -3.63
C ALA A 549 61.72 -49.27 -2.30
N ILE A 550 61.00 -49.15 -1.19
CA ILE A 550 61.56 -49.00 0.17
C ILE A 550 61.88 -50.36 0.83
N LYS A 551 61.38 -51.47 0.27
CA LYS A 551 61.64 -52.84 0.74
C LYS A 551 62.73 -53.58 -0.04
N PHE A 552 63.28 -52.96 -1.06
CA PHE A 552 64.58 -53.28 -1.66
C PHE A 552 65.59 -52.24 -1.18
#